data_AF-A0A1H3PE16-F1
#
_entry.id   AF-A0A1H3PE16-F1
#
_cell.length_a   1.000
_cell.length_b   1.000
_cell.length_c   1.000
_cell.angle_alpha   90.00
_cell.angle_beta   90.00
_cell.angle_gamma   90.00
#
_symmetry.space_group_name_H-M   'P 1'
#
loop_
_entity.id
_entity.type
_entity.pdbx_description
1 polymer ?
#
loop_
_entity_poly.entity_id
_entity_poly.type
_entity_poly.pdbx_seq_one_letter_code
_entity_poly.pdbx_strand_id
1 'polypeptide(L)' 'MAAYALYLRNGDGSIVRNNSISLDGRVEKTNAIGLSNSREAVVQENSFVKVETPIEVKDGSTVKESSSRFNQPF' A
#
# COMPACT_ATOMS: atom_id res chain seq x y z
N MET A 1 13.23 -5.10 9.19
CA MET A 1 11.91 -5.67 8.87
C MET A 1 11.06 -4.53 8.34
N ALA A 2 10.52 -4.62 7.13
CA ALA A 2 9.67 -3.54 6.59
C ALA A 2 8.33 -3.53 7.35
N ALA A 3 7.87 -2.34 7.73
CA ALA A 3 6.58 -2.16 8.40
C ALA A 3 5.51 -1.74 7.37
N TYR A 4 4.26 -2.13 7.63
CA TYR A 4 3.11 -1.80 6.77
C TYR A 4 1.95 -1.26 7.60
N ALA A 5 1.23 -0.26 7.09
CA ALA A 5 -0.06 0.14 7.66
C ALA A 5 -1.14 -0.90 7.35
N LEU A 6 -1.07 -1.52 6.16
CA LEU A 6 -1.92 -2.61 5.73
C LEU A 6 -1.07 -3.67 5.01
N TYR A 7 -1.19 -4.92 5.41
CA TYR A 7 -0.52 -6.04 4.74
C TYR A 7 -1.53 -7.11 4.37
N LEU A 8 -1.63 -7.42 3.07
CA LEU A 8 -2.48 -8.49 2.56
C LEU A 8 -1.61 -9.67 2.11
N ARG A 9 -1.90 -10.84 2.65
CA ARG A 9 -1.26 -12.10 2.28
C ARG A 9 -2.32 -13.07 1.79
N ASN A 10 -2.12 -13.67 0.61
CA ASN A 10 -3.11 -14.54 -0.03
C ASN A 10 -4.46 -13.83 -0.26
N GLY A 11 -4.45 -12.53 -0.53
CA GLY A 11 -5.63 -11.68 -0.66
C GLY A 11 -6.15 -11.58 -2.08
N ASP A 12 -6.35 -12.71 -2.75
CA ASP A 12 -6.81 -12.74 -4.15
C ASP A 12 -8.14 -11.97 -4.31
N GLY A 13 -8.22 -11.08 -5.30
CA GLY A 13 -9.42 -10.27 -5.58
C GLY A 13 -9.73 -9.19 -4.53
N SER A 14 -8.80 -8.88 -3.61
CA SER A 14 -9.02 -7.84 -2.60
C SER A 14 -9.02 -6.43 -3.21
N ILE A 15 -9.86 -5.55 -2.65
CA ILE A 15 -9.97 -4.16 -3.08
C ILE A 15 -9.65 -3.24 -1.90
N VAL A 16 -8.62 -2.40 -2.08
CA VAL A 16 -8.26 -1.32 -1.16
C VAL A 16 -8.48 0.00 -1.89
N ARG A 17 -9.59 0.68 -1.60
CA ARG A 17 -9.95 1.91 -2.31
C ARG A 17 -10.46 3.02 -1.42
N ASN A 18 -10.21 4.27 -1.83
CA ASN A 18 -10.70 5.49 -1.18
C ASN A 18 -10.31 5.60 0.31
N ASN A 19 -9.10 5.15 0.67
CA ASN A 19 -8.58 5.27 2.02
C ASN A 19 -7.58 6.42 2.14
N SER A 20 -7.44 6.97 3.35
CA SER A 20 -6.32 7.83 3.73
C SER A 20 -5.39 7.08 4.66
N ILE A 21 -4.11 6.98 4.30
CA ILE A 21 -3.07 6.33 5.09
C ILE A 21 -2.00 7.38 5.42
N SER A 22 -1.84 7.68 6.70
CA SER A 22 -0.85 8.60 7.22
C SER A 22 0.07 7.87 8.19
N LEU A 23 1.37 8.05 8.01
CA LEU A 23 2.40 7.51 8.90
C LEU A 23 3.01 8.65 9.71
N ASP A 24 3.27 8.40 10.99
CA ASP A 24 3.80 9.42 11.91
C ASP A 24 5.30 9.68 11.75
N GLY A 25 5.97 8.94 10.85
CA GLY A 25 7.38 9.09 10.51
C GLY A 25 8.34 8.61 11.60
N ARG A 26 7.85 8.02 12.70
CA ARG A 26 8.72 7.52 13.79
C ARG A 26 9.49 6.27 13.40
N VAL A 27 8.98 5.50 12.44
CA VAL A 27 9.60 4.29 11.94
C VAL A 27 10.18 4.59 10.56
N GLU A 28 11.49 4.79 10.52
CA GLU A 28 12.26 4.85 9.28
C GLU A 28 11.94 3.57 8.47
N LYS A 29 11.44 3.72 7.24
CA LYS A 29 11.06 2.63 6.31
C LYS A 29 9.73 1.93 6.60
N THR A 30 8.68 2.72 6.77
CA THR A 30 7.30 2.19 6.77
C THR A 30 6.66 2.38 5.39
N ASN A 31 6.22 1.27 4.83
CA ASN A 31 5.45 1.22 3.59
C ASN A 31 3.97 1.34 3.96
N ALA A 32 3.12 1.89 3.09
CA ALA A 32 1.70 1.98 3.45
C ALA A 32 1.01 0.63 3.25
N ILE A 33 1.02 0.09 2.03
CA ILE A 33 0.34 -1.16 1.69
C ILE A 33 1.37 -2.19 1.20
N GLY A 34 1.34 -3.40 1.76
CA GLY A 34 2.10 -4.54 1.28
C GLY A 34 1.19 -5.66 0.78
N LEU A 35 1.53 -6.23 -0.39
CA LEU A 35 0.83 -7.38 -0.98
C LEU A 35 1.82 -8.54 -1.14
N SER A 36 1.48 -9.73 -0.65
CA SER A 36 2.27 -10.94 -0.81
C SER A 36 1.38 -12.11 -1.22
N ASN A 37 1.82 -12.85 -2.23
CA ASN A 37 1.08 -13.95 -2.85
C ASN A 37 -0.41 -13.64 -3.10
N SER A 38 -0.72 -12.43 -3.58
CA SER A 38 -2.09 -11.93 -3.79
C SER A 38 -2.31 -11.56 -5.25
N ARG A 39 -3.29 -12.17 -5.91
CA ARG A 39 -3.59 -12.00 -7.33
C ARG A 39 -4.79 -11.10 -7.54
N GLU A 40 -4.74 -10.28 -8.58
CA GLU A 40 -5.84 -9.40 -8.99
C GLU A 40 -6.29 -8.42 -7.91
N ALA A 41 -5.37 -7.98 -7.04
CA ALA A 41 -5.68 -6.95 -6.07
C ALA A 41 -5.93 -5.60 -6.78
N VAL A 42 -6.82 -4.78 -6.22
CA VAL A 42 -7.09 -3.43 -6.70
C VAL A 42 -6.69 -2.44 -5.61
N VAL A 43 -5.83 -1.48 -5.94
CA VAL A 43 -5.38 -0.45 -4.98
C VAL A 43 -5.58 0.94 -5.60
N GLN A 44 -6.77 1.52 -5.39
CA GLN A 44 -7.24 2.65 -6.19
C GLN A 44 -7.69 3.82 -5.30
N GLU A 45 -7.44 5.06 -5.73
CA GLU A 45 -7.93 6.28 -5.08
C GLU A 45 -7.53 6.42 -3.60
N ASN A 46 -6.42 5.79 -3.20
CA ASN A 46 -5.89 5.96 -1.85
C ASN A 46 -5.03 7.23 -1.79
N SER A 47 -5.07 7.89 -0.64
CA SER A 47 -4.23 9.05 -0.31
C SER A 47 -3.17 8.64 0.69
N PHE A 48 -1.91 8.91 0.37
CA PHE A 48 -0.76 8.55 1.21
C PHE A 48 -0.06 9.79 1.70
N VAL A 49 0.19 9.85 3.01
CA VAL A 49 0.84 10.99 3.69
C VAL A 49 2.04 10.48 4.49
N LYS A 50 3.21 11.09 4.25
CA LYS A 50 4.49 10.77 4.93
C LYS A 50 4.89 9.30 4.80
N VAL A 51 4.70 8.73 3.62
CA VAL A 51 5.04 7.33 3.31
C VAL A 51 6.23 7.30 2.37
N GLU A 52 7.18 6.39 2.63
CA GLU A 52 8.33 6.17 1.74
C GLU A 52 7.90 5.36 0.50
N THR A 53 7.33 4.17 0.70
CA THR A 53 6.76 3.35 -0.37
C THR A 53 5.26 3.12 -0.16
N PRO A 54 4.40 3.76 -0.96
CA PRO A 54 2.95 3.64 -0.79
C PRO A 54 2.38 2.24 -1.01
N ILE A 55 2.90 1.52 -2.01
CA ILE A 55 2.46 0.16 -2.32
C ILE A 55 3.70 -0.68 -2.63
N GLU A 56 3.85 -1.81 -1.96
CA GLU A 56 4.90 -2.80 -2.21
C GLU A 56 4.27 -4.14 -2.59
N VAL A 57 4.71 -4.73 -3.71
CA VAL A 57 4.15 -5.95 -4.29
C VAL A 57 5.21 -7.06 -4.27
N LYS A 58 4.91 -8.19 -3.62
CA LYS A 58 5.86 -9.30 -3.36
C LYS A 58 5.30 -10.66 -3.80
N ASP A 59 6.20 -11.64 -3.91
CA ASP A 59 5.87 -13.07 -4.02
C ASP A 59 4.86 -13.40 -5.12
N GLY A 60 5.06 -12.85 -6.32
CA GLY A 60 4.18 -13.12 -7.47
C GLY A 60 2.80 -12.45 -7.39
N SER A 61 2.61 -11.47 -6.51
CA SER A 61 1.37 -10.70 -6.43
C SER A 61 1.14 -9.85 -7.67
N THR A 62 -0.12 -9.57 -8.00
CA THR A 62 -0.51 -8.71 -9.12
C THR A 62 -1.51 -7.65 -8.70
N VAL A 63 -1.36 -6.44 -9.24
CA VAL A 63 -2.28 -5.30 -9.03
C VAL A 63 -2.90 -4.93 -10.36
N LYS A 64 -4.24 -4.88 -10.43
CA LYS A 64 -4.99 -4.65 -11.68
C LYS A 64 -5.11 -3.17 -12.03
N GLU A 65 -5.26 -2.29 -11.04
CA GLU A 65 -5.31 -0.83 -11.22
C GLU A 65 -4.72 -0.12 -10.00
N SER A 66 -3.86 0.87 -10.25
CA SER A 66 -3.26 1.75 -9.24
C SER A 66 -3.32 3.20 -9.68
N SER A 67 -4.40 3.90 -9.32
CA SER A 67 -4.47 5.37 -9.43
C SER A 67 -4.53 5.97 -8.03
N SER A 68 -3.39 6.22 -7.40
CA SER A 68 -3.32 6.79 -6.06
C SER A 68 -2.79 8.22 -6.08
N ARG A 69 -3.28 9.05 -5.15
CA ARG A 69 -2.85 10.45 -5.02
C ARG A 69 -1.81 10.55 -3.92
N PHE A 70 -0.62 11.05 -4.26
CA PHE A 70 0.46 11.27 -3.32
C PHE A 70 0.34 12.68 -2.76
N ASN A 71 0.17 12.81 -1.45
CA ASN A 71 0.28 14.08 -0.76
C ASN A 71 1.53 13.99 0.12
N GLN A 72 2.66 14.50 -0.38
CA GLN A 72 3.87 14.67 0.43
C GLN A 72 3.81 16.05 1.08
N PRO A 73 3.45 16.19 2.38
CA PRO A 73 3.82 17.38 3.12
C PRO A 73 5.31 17.31 3.40
N PHE A 74 6.03 18.35 3.00
CA PHE A 74 7.44 18.59 3.32
C PHE A 74 7.70 18.52 4.82
#